data_AF-A4Z0V9-F1
#
_entry.id   AF-A4Z0V9-F1
#
_cell.length_a   1.000
_cell.length_b   1.000
_cell.length_c   1.000
_cell.angle_alpha   90.00
_cell.angle_beta   90.00
_cell.angle_gamma   90.00
#
_symmetry.space_group_name_H-M   'P 1'
#
loop_
_entity.id
_entity.type
_entity.pdbx_description
1 polymer ?
#
loop_
_entity_poly.entity_id
_entity_poly.type
_entity_poly.pdbx_seq_one_letter_code
_entity_poly.pdbx_strand_id
1 'polypeptide(L)'
;MRRAVLTAALVMMMASTASTVVWAEDPDLFWVVGNRAANRCEIVTSNPVIIGDIWFASGPFKSKDDAKLARSTINACPNKDVTQED
;
A
#
# COMPACT_ATOMS: atom_id res chain seq x y z
N MET A 1 -30.64 -57.90 -10.29
CA MET A 1 -29.61 -57.23 -11.12
C MET A 1 -30.07 -55.82 -11.44
N ARG A 2 -29.21 -54.82 -11.20
CA ARG A 2 -29.12 -53.48 -11.86
C ARG A 2 -30.41 -52.65 -11.88
N ARG A 3 -30.63 -51.74 -10.92
CA ARG A 3 -30.22 -50.30 -10.97
C ARG A 3 -30.23 -49.74 -12.40
N ALA A 4 -31.27 -48.99 -12.75
CA ALA A 4 -31.19 -47.96 -13.78
C ALA A 4 -32.35 -46.98 -13.64
N VAL A 5 -32.23 -45.66 -13.75
CA VAL A 5 -31.14 -44.68 -13.58
C VAL A 5 -31.94 -43.39 -13.34
N LEU A 6 -31.55 -42.61 -12.33
CA LEU A 6 -32.17 -41.35 -11.96
C LEU A 6 -32.21 -40.38 -13.15
N THR A 7 -33.42 -40.12 -13.62
CA THR A 7 -33.78 -38.97 -14.45
C THR A 7 -33.72 -37.71 -13.61
N ALA A 8 -32.75 -36.84 -13.88
CA ALA A 8 -32.96 -35.39 -13.96
C ALA A 8 -31.59 -34.76 -14.19
N ALA A 9 -31.43 -34.26 -15.42
CA ALA A 9 -30.30 -33.49 -15.87
C ALA A 9 -29.94 -32.41 -14.85
N LEU A 10 -28.76 -32.54 -14.24
CA LEU A 10 -28.15 -31.44 -13.51
C LEU A 10 -27.72 -30.41 -14.56
N VAL A 11 -28.54 -29.37 -14.68
CA VAL A 11 -28.32 -28.22 -15.54
C VAL A 11 -26.92 -27.69 -15.29
N MET A 12 -26.08 -27.74 -16.32
CA MET A 12 -24.80 -27.03 -16.37
C MET A 12 -25.09 -25.53 -16.26
N MET A 13 -25.09 -25.00 -15.05
CA MET A 13 -25.01 -23.55 -14.86
C MET A 13 -23.58 -23.12 -15.12
N MET A 14 -23.37 -22.68 -16.35
CA MET A 14 -22.34 -21.74 -16.75
C MET A 14 -22.42 -20.51 -15.84
N ALA A 15 -21.66 -20.51 -14.75
CA ALA A 15 -21.20 -19.30 -14.11
C ALA A 15 -19.71 -19.22 -14.37
N SER A 16 -19.36 -18.84 -15.60
CA SER A 16 -18.12 -18.13 -15.86
C SER A 16 -18.19 -16.83 -15.08
N THR A 17 -17.95 -16.89 -13.76
CA THR A 17 -17.55 -15.72 -13.00
C THR A 17 -16.30 -15.25 -13.67
N ALA A 18 -16.41 -14.15 -14.41
CA ALA A 18 -15.27 -13.43 -14.92
C ALA A 18 -14.27 -13.35 -13.77
N SER A 19 -13.17 -14.08 -13.90
CA SER A 19 -11.98 -13.85 -13.12
C SER A 19 -11.53 -12.46 -13.52
N THR A 20 -12.12 -11.43 -12.91
CA THR A 20 -11.43 -10.17 -12.75
C THR A 20 -10.22 -10.56 -11.93
N VAL A 21 -9.13 -10.84 -12.64
CA VAL A 21 -7.81 -10.65 -12.12
C VAL A 21 -7.82 -9.20 -11.65
N VAL A 22 -8.21 -8.99 -10.39
CA VAL A 22 -7.74 -7.85 -9.64
C VAL A 22 -6.26 -8.14 -9.58
N TRP A 23 -5.54 -7.61 -10.58
CA TRP A 23 -4.17 -7.24 -10.39
C TRP A 23 -4.22 -6.50 -9.07
N ALA A 24 -3.67 -7.11 -8.01
CA ALA A 24 -3.40 -6.40 -6.80
C ALA A 24 -2.34 -5.37 -7.20
N GLU A 25 -2.77 -4.29 -7.84
CA GLU A 25 -2.08 -3.02 -7.81
C GLU A 25 -2.01 -2.76 -6.32
N ASP A 26 -0.85 -3.04 -5.72
CA ASP A 26 -0.60 -2.76 -4.30
C ASP A 26 -1.20 -1.38 -4.03
N PRO A 27 -2.23 -1.27 -3.18
CA PRO A 27 -2.94 0.00 -3.00
C PRO A 27 -1.89 1.02 -2.62
N ASP A 28 -1.65 2.08 -3.41
CA ASP A 28 -0.52 3.00 -3.25
C ASP A 28 -0.18 3.22 -1.76
N LEU A 29 0.80 2.46 -1.27
CA LEU A 29 1.19 2.48 0.13
C LEU A 29 2.27 3.53 0.26
N PHE A 30 2.19 4.36 1.28
CA PHE A 30 3.14 5.45 1.48
C PHE A 30 3.98 5.19 2.73
N TRP A 31 5.28 5.43 2.66
CA TRP A 31 6.17 5.38 3.81
C TRP A 31 6.87 6.71 3.98
N VAL A 32 7.02 7.17 5.21
CA VAL A 32 7.86 8.32 5.56
C VAL A 32 9.23 7.79 5.94
N VAL A 33 10.28 8.22 5.24
CA VAL A 33 11.67 7.82 5.51
C VAL A 33 12.51 9.02 5.89
N GLY A 34 13.44 8.84 6.83
CA GLY A 34 14.49 9.82 7.12
C GLY A 34 15.71 9.56 6.26
N ASN A 35 16.07 10.51 5.39
CA ASN A 35 17.18 10.39 4.45
C ASN A 35 18.34 11.32 4.84
N ARG A 36 19.48 10.73 5.27
CA ARG A 36 20.65 11.42 5.85
C ARG A 36 21.37 12.25 4.80
N ALA A 37 21.51 11.71 3.59
CA ALA A 37 22.12 12.40 2.48
C ALA A 37 21.36 13.69 2.12
N ALA A 38 20.03 13.65 2.20
CA ALA A 38 19.18 14.78 1.87
C ALA A 38 18.83 15.68 3.07
N ASN A 39 19.23 15.29 4.28
CA ASN A 39 18.87 15.91 5.57
C ASN A 39 17.37 16.27 5.66
N ARG A 40 16.51 15.36 5.22
CA ARG A 40 15.04 15.56 5.19
C ARG A 40 14.28 14.25 5.31
N CYS A 41 12.99 14.38 5.58
CA CYS A 41 12.07 13.26 5.46
C CYS A 41 11.38 13.24 4.10
N GLU A 42 11.36 12.06 3.49
CA GLU A 42 10.79 11.80 2.17
C GLU A 42 9.59 10.87 2.29
N ILE A 43 8.63 10.99 1.37
CA ILE A 43 7.50 10.06 1.28
C ILE A 43 7.75 9.20 0.05
N VAL A 44 7.89 7.90 0.25
CA VAL A 44 8.13 6.91 -0.80
C VAL A 44 6.92 5.99 -0.94
N THR A 45 6.70 5.45 -2.14
CA THR A 45 5.62 4.51 -2.43
C THR A 45 6.08 3.05 -2.52
N SER A 46 7.33 2.80 -2.16
CA SER A 46 7.92 1.45 -2.12
C SER A 46 8.41 1.16 -0.71
N ASN A 47 8.24 -0.08 -0.27
CA ASN A 47 8.65 -0.52 1.06
C ASN A 47 10.14 -0.23 1.29
N PRO A 48 10.50 0.68 2.22
CA PRO A 48 11.88 1.10 2.39
C PRO A 48 12.68 0.07 3.19
N VAL A 49 13.91 -0.17 2.76
CA VAL A 49 14.91 -0.93 3.52
C VAL A 49 15.77 0.07 4.30
N ILE A 50 15.91 -0.14 5.61
CA ILE A 50 16.74 0.72 6.47
C ILE A 50 18.21 0.37 6.26
N ILE A 51 18.85 1.04 5.31
CA ILE A 51 20.26 0.86 4.98
C ILE A 51 20.87 2.17 4.45
N GLY A 52 22.15 2.38 4.71
CA GLY A 52 22.90 3.54 4.22
C GLY A 52 22.36 4.86 4.76
N ASP A 53 21.86 5.70 3.87
CA ASP A 53 21.34 7.03 4.18
C ASP A 53 19.95 7.01 4.81
N ILE A 54 19.20 5.91 4.69
CA ILE A 54 17.89 5.78 5.33
C ILE A 54 18.09 5.36 6.79
N TRP A 55 17.76 6.25 7.73
CA TRP A 55 17.97 6.00 9.16
C TRP A 55 16.69 5.63 9.92
N PHE A 56 15.51 5.82 9.30
CA PHE A 56 14.24 5.30 9.80
C PHE A 56 13.21 5.20 8.68
N ALA A 57 12.15 4.43 8.93
CA ALA A 57 10.92 4.45 8.15
C ALA A 57 9.70 4.37 9.08
N SER A 58 8.60 4.97 8.64
CA SER A 58 7.28 4.93 9.27
C SER A 58 6.22 4.68 8.20
N GLY A 59 5.24 3.82 8.46
CA GLY A 59 4.23 3.37 7.48
C GLY A 59 4.07 1.84 7.49
N PRO A 60 3.36 1.27 6.50
CA PRO A 60 2.73 1.93 5.36
C PRO A 60 1.44 2.70 5.71
N PHE A 61 1.27 3.87 5.10
CA PHE A 61 0.06 4.68 5.14
C PHE A 61 -0.78 4.42 3.89
N LYS A 62 -2.11 4.47 4.03
CA LYS A 62 -3.06 4.22 2.92
C LYS A 62 -3.25 5.40 1.99
N SER A 63 -2.79 6.59 2.39
CA SER A 63 -2.92 7.81 1.61
C SER A 63 -1.69 8.70 1.75
N LYS A 64 -1.45 9.53 0.73
CA LYS A 64 -0.35 10.50 0.73
C LYS A 64 -0.53 11.54 1.83
N ASP A 65 -1.76 11.90 2.17
CA ASP A 65 -2.05 12.92 3.17
C ASP A 65 -1.81 12.40 4.59
N ASP A 66 -2.15 11.14 4.87
CA ASP A 66 -1.76 10.48 6.13
C ASP A 66 -0.24 10.45 6.30
N ALA A 67 0.49 10.16 5.22
CA ALA A 67 1.96 10.18 5.25
C ALA A 67 2.52 11.60 5.47
N LYS A 68 1.91 12.65 4.90
CA LYS A 68 2.30 14.04 5.17
C LYS A 68 2.03 14.43 6.62
N LEU A 69 0.88 14.03 7.16
CA LEU A 69 0.51 14.28 8.56
C LEU A 69 1.49 13.56 9.49
N ALA A 70 1.76 12.28 9.25
CA ALA A 70 2.77 11.53 10.00
C ALA A 70 4.14 12.22 9.93
N ARG A 71 4.60 12.64 8.74
CA ARG A 71 5.86 13.38 8.59
C ARG A 71 5.90 14.65 9.43
N SER A 72 4.81 15.40 9.53
CA SER A 72 4.74 16.64 10.33
C SER A 72 4.81 16.40 11.83
N THR A 73 4.44 15.19 12.29
CA THR A 73 4.43 14.82 13.72
C THR A 73 5.70 14.07 14.15
N ILE A 74 6.52 13.62 13.20
CA ILE A 74 7.78 12.94 13.49
C ILE A 74 8.86 13.96 13.84
N ASN A 75 9.28 13.98 15.11
CA ASN A 75 10.32 14.89 15.61
C ASN A 75 11.66 14.80 14.88
N ALA A 76 11.98 13.65 14.29
CA ALA A 76 13.20 13.46 13.50
C ALA A 76 13.12 14.14 12.12
N CYS A 77 11.92 14.49 11.67
CA CYS A 77 11.73 15.22 10.44
C CYS A 77 11.93 16.71 10.68
N PRO A 78 12.79 17.37 9.90
CA PRO A 78 12.89 18.82 9.98
C PRO A 78 11.52 19.41 9.63
N ASN A 79 10.98 20.20 10.56
CA ASN A 79 9.69 20.83 10.41
C ASN A 79 9.80 21.90 9.31
N LYS A 80 9.01 21.79 8.25
CA LYS A 80 9.06 22.77 7.15
C LYS A 80 8.42 24.11 7.51
N ASP A 81 7.84 24.22 8.70
CA ASP A 81 7.11 25.39 9.19
C ASP A 81 8.03 26.50 9.77
N VAL A 82 9.25 26.67 9.25
CA VAL A 82 10.15 27.78 9.64
C VAL A 82 10.39 28.76 8.48
N THR A 83 9.72 28.62 7.34
CA THR A 83 9.78 29.68 6.29
C THR A 83 8.56 29.63 5.36
N GLN A 84 7.42 30.07 5.89
CA GLN A 84 6.43 30.80 5.10
C GLN A 84 6.12 32.09 5.88
N GLU A 85 7.06 33.03 5.84
CA GLU A 85 6.77 34.44 6.12
C GLU A 85 6.64 35.13 4.76
N ASP A 86 5.58 35.94 4.63
CA ASP A 86 5.03 36.58 3.42
C ASP A 86 6.02 37.41 2.58
#